data_AF-A0A2E7C596-F1
#
_entry.id   AF-A0A2E7C596-F1
#
_cell.length_a   1.000
_cell.length_b   1.000
_cell.length_c   1.000
_cell.angle_alpha   90.00
_cell.angle_beta   90.00
_cell.angle_gamma   90.00
#
_symmetry.space_group_name_H-M   'P 1'
#
loop_
_entity.id
_entity.type
_entity.pdbx_description
1 polymer ?
#
loop_
_entity_poly.entity_id
_entity_poly.type
_entity_poly.pdbx_seq_one_letter_code
_entity_poly.pdbx_strand_id
1 'polypeptide(L)'
;MISEEPDYLPMKVANALLSDGPALQAQMAEDGYLFFRDLLPTCVLHALREEVTGILRDIGWIRGGPERLAAESQVLPCREGEPRYFEALDRIQCLERFHALAHEPALLQLMTRLLGEGAFPHPLGVMRLVFPDNPEVTTPPHQDYRNNQGTPRLTAAWIPLADCPRHCGPLAILPGSHRSGVLPLSFHLGPGNRQAVLPESLMHTAWVTEDFRAGDVLLFPALTVHRALPNQHPTRMRLSVDFRYQPAGEPLTEQCLRPHFARQSWEDIYRGWKSTRLQYYWQERDYSLVPWDESLHALPADHWDQALREDMIYERTRQRRFRSRNRPDHED
;
A
#
# COMPACT_ATOMS: atom_id res chain seq x y z
N MET A 1 11.82 -25.90 10.83
CA MET A 1 12.31 -24.88 11.78
C MET A 1 11.35 -23.70 11.67
N ILE A 2 10.62 -23.41 12.74
CA ILE A 2 9.85 -22.16 12.83
C ILE A 2 10.93 -21.08 12.89
N SER A 3 11.12 -20.32 11.81
CA SER A 3 11.92 -19.09 11.93
C SER A 3 11.17 -18.21 12.91
N GLU A 4 11.76 -17.95 14.08
CA GLU A 4 11.23 -16.95 15.01
C GLU A 4 10.95 -15.68 14.18
N GLU A 5 9.71 -15.20 14.22
CA GLU A 5 9.40 -13.91 13.61
C GLU A 5 10.37 -12.89 14.19
N PRO A 6 11.03 -12.05 13.37
CA PRO A 6 11.93 -11.06 13.90
C PRO A 6 11.18 -10.18 14.91
N ASP A 7 11.75 -9.97 16.09
CA ASP A 7 11.19 -9.04 17.06
C ASP A 7 11.02 -7.67 16.40
N TYR A 8 9.77 -7.23 16.29
CA TYR A 8 9.44 -5.91 15.78
C TYR A 8 9.46 -4.92 16.94
N LEU A 9 10.13 -3.80 16.74
CA LEU A 9 10.11 -2.68 17.68
C LEU A 9 8.90 -1.76 17.42
N PRO A 10 8.40 -1.07 18.45
CA PRO A 10 7.31 -0.11 18.28
C PRO A 10 7.74 1.10 17.44
N MET A 11 6.79 1.71 16.73
CA MET A 11 7.04 2.93 15.95
C MET A 11 7.12 4.17 16.85
N LYS A 12 7.99 5.12 16.49
CA LYS A 12 8.05 6.43 17.15
C LYS A 12 6.87 7.31 16.70
N VAL A 13 5.99 7.67 17.64
CA VAL A 13 4.85 8.55 17.37
C VAL A 13 5.32 10.00 17.19
N ALA A 14 5.02 10.61 16.04
CA ALA A 14 5.48 11.93 15.62
C ALA A 14 4.45 13.06 15.80
N ASN A 15 3.31 12.81 16.47
CA ASN A 15 2.23 13.81 16.64
C ASN A 15 2.70 15.15 17.23
N ALA A 16 3.70 15.14 18.13
CA ALA A 16 4.25 16.36 18.72
C ALA A 16 4.92 17.29 17.70
N LEU A 17 5.27 16.76 16.51
CA LEU A 17 5.97 17.50 15.45
C LEU A 17 5.02 18.11 14.42
N LEU A 18 3.69 17.90 14.53
CA LEU A 18 2.73 18.30 13.48
C LEU A 18 2.83 19.76 13.04
N SER A 19 3.23 20.67 13.94
CA SER A 19 3.38 22.10 13.67
C SER A 19 4.81 22.53 13.29
N ASP A 20 5.78 21.63 13.32
CA ASP A 20 7.21 21.93 13.16
C ASP A 20 7.78 21.23 11.92
N GLY A 21 7.74 21.93 10.78
CA GLY A 21 8.28 21.43 9.50
C GLY A 21 9.74 20.99 9.57
N PRO A 22 10.68 21.82 10.09
CA PRO A 22 12.06 21.42 10.28
C PRO A 22 12.25 20.16 11.14
N ALA A 23 11.49 20.00 12.23
CA ALA A 23 11.58 18.80 13.05
C ALA A 23 11.02 17.55 12.35
N LEU A 24 9.92 17.69 11.59
CA LEU A 24 9.38 16.61 10.74
C LEU A 24 10.43 16.15 9.73
N GLN A 25 11.10 17.10 9.07
CA GLN A 25 12.15 16.81 8.09
C GLN A 25 13.36 16.14 8.74
N ALA A 26 13.78 16.59 9.92
CA ALA A 26 14.89 16.00 10.65
C ALA A 26 14.60 14.54 11.04
N GLN A 27 13.43 14.26 11.63
CA GLN A 27 13.06 12.89 12.00
C GLN A 27 12.88 12.01 10.76
N MET A 28 12.27 12.51 9.67
CA MET A 28 12.17 11.77 8.42
C MET A 28 13.55 11.42 7.84
N ALA A 29 14.51 12.34 7.91
CA ALA A 29 15.87 12.12 7.43
C ALA A 29 16.64 11.08 8.29
N GLU A 30 16.41 11.09 9.60
CA GLU A 30 17.03 10.16 10.55
C GLU A 30 16.43 8.75 10.47
N ASP A 31 15.10 8.63 10.58
CA ASP A 31 14.42 7.36 10.75
C ASP A 31 13.95 6.74 9.43
N GLY A 32 13.73 7.56 8.39
CA GLY A 32 13.17 7.10 7.11
C GLY A 32 11.67 6.85 7.14
N TYR A 33 10.98 7.27 8.20
CA TYR A 33 9.52 7.26 8.31
C TYR A 33 9.04 8.29 9.34
N LEU A 34 7.74 8.59 9.29
CA LEU A 34 7.00 9.30 10.33
C LEU A 34 5.68 8.57 10.60
N PHE A 35 5.32 8.38 11.86
CA PHE A 35 4.08 7.71 12.25
C PHE A 35 3.20 8.63 13.06
N PHE A 36 1.95 8.81 12.64
CA PHE A 36 0.98 9.69 13.29
C PHE A 36 -0.23 8.90 13.75
N ARG A 37 -0.62 9.10 15.01
CA ARG A 37 -1.86 8.58 15.58
C ARG A 37 -3.01 9.54 15.33
N ASP A 38 -4.20 8.99 15.03
CA ASP A 38 -5.45 9.76 14.99
C ASP A 38 -5.37 11.07 14.16
N LEU A 39 -4.60 11.07 13.06
CA LEU A 39 -4.42 12.25 12.20
C LEU A 39 -5.66 12.51 11.35
N LEU A 40 -6.28 11.46 10.84
CA LEU A 40 -7.43 11.55 9.93
C LEU A 40 -8.74 11.37 10.69
N PRO A 41 -9.80 12.14 10.35
CA PRO A 41 -11.12 11.90 10.89
C PRO A 41 -11.62 10.51 10.51
N THR A 42 -11.94 9.69 11.51
CA THR A 42 -12.38 8.30 11.29
C THR A 42 -13.66 8.20 10.47
N CYS A 43 -14.51 9.23 10.49
CA CYS A 43 -15.73 9.29 9.68
C CYS A 43 -15.45 9.30 8.16
N VAL A 44 -14.35 9.93 7.72
CA VAL A 44 -13.93 9.94 6.32
C VAL A 44 -13.49 8.54 5.89
N LEU A 45 -12.67 7.88 6.71
CA LEU A 45 -12.21 6.52 6.47
C LEU A 45 -13.37 5.52 6.46
N HIS A 46 -14.30 5.67 7.41
CA HIS A 46 -15.51 4.86 7.48
C HIS A 46 -16.37 5.02 6.23
N ALA A 47 -16.58 6.24 5.74
CA ALA A 47 -17.35 6.48 4.52
C ALA A 47 -16.73 5.83 3.28
N LEU A 48 -15.39 5.86 3.15
CA LEU A 48 -14.71 5.13 2.07
C LEU A 48 -14.82 3.61 2.25
N ARG A 49 -14.64 3.12 3.49
CA ARG A 49 -14.80 1.69 3.81
C ARG A 49 -16.21 1.19 3.46
N GLU A 50 -17.24 1.98 3.71
CA GLU A 50 -18.61 1.69 3.35
C GLU A 50 -18.79 1.47 1.84
N GLU A 51 -18.23 2.35 1.00
CA GLU A 51 -18.31 2.21 -0.46
C GLU A 51 -17.49 1.01 -0.97
N VAL A 52 -16.25 0.85 -0.48
CA VAL A 52 -15.38 -0.27 -0.84
C VAL A 52 -16.01 -1.61 -0.48
N THR A 53 -16.43 -1.79 0.77
CA THR A 53 -17.05 -3.06 1.21
C THR A 53 -18.41 -3.27 0.53
N GLY A 54 -19.10 -2.20 0.12
CA GLY A 54 -20.28 -2.28 -0.73
C GLY A 54 -19.96 -2.97 -2.06
N ILE A 55 -18.91 -2.51 -2.75
CA ILE A 55 -18.41 -3.12 -4.00
C ILE A 55 -18.01 -4.58 -3.76
N LEU A 56 -17.21 -4.85 -2.72
CA LEU A 56 -16.74 -6.21 -2.42
C LEU A 56 -17.90 -7.18 -2.13
N ARG A 57 -18.97 -6.70 -1.49
CA ARG A 57 -20.20 -7.47 -1.25
C ARG A 57 -20.97 -7.71 -2.54
N ASP A 58 -21.08 -6.71 -3.41
CA ASP A 58 -21.78 -6.83 -4.70
C ASP A 58 -21.11 -7.86 -5.63
N ILE A 59 -19.78 -7.94 -5.63
CA ILE A 59 -19.01 -8.95 -6.39
C ILE A 59 -18.89 -10.30 -5.64
N GLY A 60 -19.50 -10.41 -4.47
CA GLY A 60 -19.57 -11.64 -3.67
C GLY A 60 -18.29 -12.03 -2.93
N TRP A 61 -17.31 -11.14 -2.80
CA TRP A 61 -16.05 -11.42 -2.09
C TRP A 61 -16.20 -11.54 -0.58
N ILE A 62 -17.05 -10.69 -0.01
CA ILE A 62 -17.25 -10.62 1.44
C ILE A 62 -18.69 -10.89 1.84
N ARG A 63 -18.87 -11.31 3.10
CA ARG A 63 -20.19 -11.44 3.72
C ARG A 63 -20.91 -10.08 3.76
N GLY A 64 -22.19 -10.08 3.41
CA GLY A 64 -23.06 -8.92 3.52
C GLY A 64 -23.69 -8.77 4.91
N GLY A 65 -24.83 -8.06 4.97
CA GLY A 65 -25.59 -7.89 6.22
C GLY A 65 -25.00 -6.82 7.16
N PRO A 66 -25.43 -6.82 8.44
CA PRO A 66 -25.04 -5.81 9.43
C PRO A 66 -23.52 -5.73 9.68
N GLU A 67 -22.81 -6.85 9.50
CA GLU A 67 -21.36 -6.95 9.76
C GLU A 67 -20.50 -6.76 8.50
N ARG A 68 -21.05 -6.26 7.39
CA ARG A 68 -20.30 -6.07 6.13
C ARG A 68 -18.98 -5.32 6.31
N LEU A 69 -18.94 -4.35 7.22
CA LEU A 69 -17.73 -3.59 7.52
C LEU A 69 -16.62 -4.42 8.14
N ALA A 70 -16.87 -5.63 8.66
CA ALA A 70 -15.83 -6.55 9.08
C ALA A 70 -15.01 -7.08 7.88
N ALA A 71 -15.52 -6.97 6.65
CA ALA A 71 -14.88 -7.45 5.42
C ALA A 71 -14.46 -8.93 5.49
N GLU A 72 -15.34 -9.77 6.03
CA GLU A 72 -15.11 -11.22 6.12
C GLU A 72 -15.15 -11.86 4.72
N SER A 73 -13.99 -12.34 4.25
CA SER A 73 -13.85 -13.01 2.97
C SER A 73 -14.50 -14.39 2.99
N GLN A 74 -15.33 -14.65 1.97
CA GLN A 74 -15.97 -15.94 1.72
C GLN A 74 -15.49 -16.61 0.43
N VAL A 75 -14.50 -16.01 -0.24
CA VAL A 75 -13.97 -16.48 -1.53
C VAL A 75 -12.53 -16.95 -1.40
N LEU A 76 -12.10 -17.73 -2.39
CA LEU A 76 -10.69 -18.08 -2.57
C LEU A 76 -9.88 -16.77 -2.68
N PRO A 77 -8.76 -16.62 -1.94
CA PRO A 77 -7.92 -15.44 -2.05
C PRO A 77 -7.52 -15.14 -3.50
N CYS A 78 -7.63 -13.87 -3.89
CA CYS A 78 -7.17 -13.37 -5.19
C CYS A 78 -5.94 -12.49 -4.99
N ARG A 79 -5.00 -12.49 -5.95
CA ARG A 79 -3.85 -11.58 -5.95
C ARG A 79 -3.88 -10.60 -7.14
N GLU A 80 -3.07 -9.54 -7.04
CA GLU A 80 -2.85 -8.58 -8.13
C GLU A 80 -2.44 -9.32 -9.43
N GLY A 81 -3.04 -8.95 -10.56
CA GLY A 81 -2.85 -9.62 -11.85
C GLY A 81 -3.96 -10.62 -12.21
N GLU A 82 -4.76 -11.09 -11.25
CA GLU A 82 -5.90 -11.97 -11.53
C GLU A 82 -7.14 -11.16 -12.01
N PRO A 83 -7.92 -11.66 -13.00
CA PRO A 83 -9.11 -10.97 -13.50
C PRO A 83 -10.12 -10.58 -12.40
N ARG A 84 -10.34 -11.47 -11.42
CA ARG A 84 -11.25 -11.19 -10.29
C ARG A 84 -10.73 -10.06 -9.41
N TYR A 85 -9.41 -9.95 -9.22
CA TYR A 85 -8.83 -8.85 -8.46
C TYR A 85 -9.07 -7.52 -9.16
N PHE A 86 -8.91 -7.49 -10.48
CA PHE A 86 -9.18 -6.30 -11.27
C PHE A 86 -10.66 -5.93 -11.33
N GLU A 87 -11.59 -6.89 -11.32
CA GLU A 87 -13.03 -6.59 -11.20
C GLU A 87 -13.35 -5.74 -9.97
N ALA A 88 -12.76 -6.06 -8.82
CA ALA A 88 -12.89 -5.27 -7.60
C ALA A 88 -12.19 -3.92 -7.72
N LEU A 89 -10.93 -3.93 -8.14
CA LEU A 89 -10.08 -2.74 -8.19
C LEU A 89 -10.63 -1.69 -9.17
N ASP A 90 -11.03 -2.08 -10.38
CA ASP A 90 -11.55 -1.17 -11.41
C ASP A 90 -12.81 -0.43 -10.91
N ARG A 91 -13.70 -1.13 -10.18
CA ARG A 91 -14.87 -0.49 -9.55
C ARG A 91 -14.48 0.47 -8.42
N ILE A 92 -13.47 0.13 -7.62
CA ILE A 92 -12.98 0.98 -6.52
C ILE A 92 -12.27 2.23 -7.06
N GLN A 93 -11.50 2.10 -8.14
CA GLN A 93 -10.80 3.23 -8.77
C GLN A 93 -11.77 4.30 -9.30
N CYS A 94 -13.03 3.95 -9.58
CA CYS A 94 -14.07 4.91 -9.95
C CYS A 94 -14.65 5.71 -8.76
N LEU A 95 -14.35 5.37 -7.50
CA LEU A 95 -14.91 6.06 -6.33
C LEU A 95 -14.29 7.45 -6.14
N GLU A 96 -15.12 8.50 -6.19
CA GLU A 96 -14.68 9.88 -5.90
C GLU A 96 -14.01 9.99 -4.53
N ARG A 97 -14.55 9.34 -3.49
CA ARG A 97 -13.97 9.37 -2.13
C ARG A 97 -12.61 8.71 -2.02
N PHE A 98 -12.33 7.70 -2.85
CA PHE A 98 -11.02 7.07 -2.85
C PHE A 98 -9.95 8.08 -3.26
N HIS A 99 -10.19 8.85 -4.31
CA HIS A 99 -9.27 9.89 -4.77
C HIS A 99 -9.28 11.12 -3.86
N ALA A 100 -10.45 11.51 -3.33
CA ALA A 100 -10.56 12.64 -2.42
C ALA A 100 -9.80 12.44 -1.10
N LEU A 101 -9.61 11.20 -0.64
CA LEU A 101 -8.86 10.92 0.59
C LEU A 101 -7.39 11.38 0.53
N ALA A 102 -6.76 11.35 -0.65
CA ALA A 102 -5.41 11.89 -0.84
C ALA A 102 -5.36 13.43 -0.70
N HIS A 103 -6.53 14.08 -0.71
CA HIS A 103 -6.67 15.53 -0.57
C HIS A 103 -7.27 15.93 0.79
N GLU A 104 -7.36 15.01 1.75
CA GLU A 104 -7.87 15.34 3.09
C GLU A 104 -7.06 16.50 3.71
N PRO A 105 -7.71 17.55 4.24
CA PRO A 105 -7.02 18.76 4.67
C PRO A 105 -5.90 18.53 5.69
N ALA A 106 -6.09 17.61 6.65
CA ALA A 106 -5.07 17.27 7.64
C ALA A 106 -3.83 16.63 6.97
N LEU A 107 -4.04 15.77 5.98
CA LEU A 107 -2.97 15.11 5.25
C LEU A 107 -2.23 16.08 4.33
N LEU A 108 -2.96 16.92 3.58
CA LEU A 108 -2.33 17.95 2.73
C LEU A 108 -1.53 18.95 3.54
N GLN A 109 -2.06 19.44 4.68
CA GLN A 109 -1.32 20.36 5.55
C GLN A 109 -0.02 19.72 6.07
N LEU A 110 -0.06 18.45 6.47
CA LEU A 110 1.13 17.72 6.87
C LEU A 110 2.14 17.59 5.72
N MET A 111 1.67 17.23 4.52
CA MET A 111 2.52 17.10 3.34
C MET A 111 3.14 18.43 2.91
N THR A 112 2.39 19.54 2.97
CA THR A 112 2.92 20.89 2.71
C THR A 112 4.01 21.27 3.70
N ARG A 113 3.84 20.99 5.00
CA ARG A 113 4.88 21.26 6.01
C ARG A 113 6.12 20.40 5.81
N LEU A 114 5.95 19.13 5.43
CA LEU A 114 7.05 18.19 5.24
C LEU A 114 7.82 18.46 3.93
N LEU A 115 7.12 18.61 2.82
CA LEU A 115 7.68 18.62 1.46
C LEU A 115 7.87 20.03 0.89
N GLY A 116 7.18 21.02 1.46
CA GLY A 116 7.19 22.42 1.03
C GLY A 116 5.88 22.85 0.36
N GLU A 117 5.77 24.16 0.12
CA GLU A 117 4.65 24.76 -0.60
C GLU A 117 4.47 24.14 -2.00
N GLY A 118 3.21 23.97 -2.40
CA GLY A 118 2.86 23.36 -3.68
C GLY A 118 3.01 21.84 -3.76
N ALA A 119 3.48 21.17 -2.69
CA ALA A 119 3.47 19.71 -2.63
C ALA A 119 2.07 19.15 -2.92
N PHE A 120 2.01 18.09 -3.72
CA PHE A 120 0.75 17.55 -4.22
C PHE A 120 0.78 16.02 -4.25
N PRO A 121 -0.37 15.36 -4.04
CA PRO A 121 -0.49 13.93 -4.30
C PRO A 121 -0.31 13.63 -5.78
N HIS A 122 0.19 12.46 -6.11
CA HIS A 122 0.04 11.89 -7.45
C HIS A 122 -1.41 11.44 -7.62
N PRO A 123 -1.99 11.56 -8.84
CA PRO A 123 -3.33 11.05 -9.07
C PRO A 123 -3.39 9.51 -9.02
N LEU A 124 -2.26 8.82 -9.19
CA LEU A 124 -2.15 7.38 -8.98
C LEU A 124 -2.31 7.04 -7.49
N GLY A 125 -3.55 6.77 -7.07
CA GLY A 125 -3.85 6.14 -5.79
C GLY A 125 -3.81 4.61 -5.89
N VAL A 126 -3.35 3.95 -4.82
CA VAL A 126 -3.34 2.49 -4.72
C VAL A 126 -4.28 2.02 -3.62
N MET A 127 -5.17 1.09 -3.95
CA MET A 127 -5.99 0.34 -3.01
C MET A 127 -5.35 -1.04 -2.78
N ARG A 128 -5.22 -1.45 -1.52
CA ARG A 128 -4.74 -2.79 -1.13
C ARG A 128 -5.90 -3.64 -0.61
N LEU A 129 -6.14 -4.76 -1.28
CA LEU A 129 -7.13 -5.76 -0.91
C LEU A 129 -6.40 -7.01 -0.41
N VAL A 130 -6.07 -7.06 0.89
CA VAL A 130 -5.24 -8.12 1.45
C VAL A 130 -6.11 -9.19 2.09
N PHE A 131 -6.15 -10.36 1.46
CA PHE A 131 -6.86 -11.53 1.97
C PHE A 131 -6.18 -12.13 3.20
N PRO A 132 -6.94 -12.73 4.13
CA PRO A 132 -6.39 -13.68 5.08
C PRO A 132 -5.94 -14.95 4.34
N ASP A 133 -5.16 -15.81 5.00
CA ASP A 133 -4.70 -17.09 4.45
C ASP A 133 -3.98 -16.93 3.08
N ASN A 134 -3.23 -15.85 2.88
CA ASN A 134 -2.50 -15.61 1.63
C ASN A 134 -1.07 -15.06 1.81
N PRO A 135 -0.25 -15.63 2.72
CA PRO A 135 1.04 -15.08 3.11
C PRO A 135 2.07 -15.03 1.97
N GLU A 136 2.05 -15.98 1.02
CA GLU A 136 3.07 -16.10 -0.04
C GLU A 136 3.05 -14.92 -1.03
N VAL A 137 1.92 -14.22 -1.14
CA VAL A 137 1.77 -13.04 -2.00
C VAL A 137 1.72 -11.75 -1.20
N THR A 138 2.07 -11.80 0.10
CA THR A 138 2.23 -10.60 0.92
C THR A 138 3.30 -9.70 0.31
N THR A 139 3.10 -8.39 0.40
CA THR A 139 4.09 -7.41 -0.07
C THR A 139 5.45 -7.64 0.59
N PRO A 140 6.48 -8.06 -0.16
CA PRO A 140 7.79 -8.35 0.39
C PRO A 140 8.54 -7.05 0.73
N PRO A 141 9.73 -7.13 1.36
CA PRO A 141 10.64 -6.00 1.43
C PRO A 141 10.86 -5.37 0.06
N HIS A 142 10.56 -4.09 -0.09
CA HIS A 142 10.73 -3.36 -1.34
C HIS A 142 10.86 -1.85 -1.12
N GLN A 143 11.17 -1.12 -2.18
CA GLN A 143 11.22 0.35 -2.23
C GLN A 143 10.23 0.85 -3.28
N ASP A 144 9.50 1.92 -2.95
CA ASP A 144 8.49 2.51 -3.83
C ASP A 144 9.09 3.20 -5.07
N TYR A 145 10.34 3.68 -4.97
CA TYR A 145 11.02 4.46 -6.01
C TYR A 145 11.03 3.75 -7.36
N ARG A 146 11.22 2.43 -7.38
CA ARG A 146 11.26 1.67 -8.64
C ARG A 146 9.94 1.77 -9.41
N ASN A 147 8.80 1.79 -8.71
CA ASN A 147 7.48 1.90 -9.35
C ASN A 147 7.03 3.36 -9.56
N ASN A 148 7.70 4.32 -8.91
CA ASN A 148 7.32 5.74 -8.89
C ASN A 148 8.58 6.60 -9.10
N GLN A 149 9.26 6.39 -10.23
CA GLN A 149 10.53 7.03 -10.54
C GLN A 149 10.39 8.55 -10.73
N GLY A 150 11.51 9.27 -10.60
CA GLY A 150 11.59 10.72 -10.62
C GLY A 150 12.34 11.21 -9.39
N THR A 151 11.65 11.89 -8.49
CA THR A 151 12.27 12.38 -7.26
C THR A 151 12.35 11.31 -6.15
N PRO A 152 13.51 11.14 -5.48
CA PRO A 152 13.61 10.29 -4.30
C PRO A 152 12.92 10.90 -3.07
N ARG A 153 12.54 12.19 -3.13
CA ARG A 153 11.76 12.88 -2.08
C ARG A 153 10.27 12.56 -2.11
N LEU A 154 9.83 11.76 -3.09
CA LEU A 154 8.47 11.22 -3.11
C LEU A 154 8.18 10.52 -1.79
N THR A 155 7.09 10.90 -1.13
CA THR A 155 6.70 10.37 0.18
C THR A 155 5.37 9.64 0.04
N ALA A 156 5.36 8.36 0.41
CA ALA A 156 4.15 7.57 0.50
C ALA A 156 3.42 7.85 1.82
N ALA A 157 2.10 7.80 1.79
CA ALA A 157 1.22 7.77 2.94
C ALA A 157 0.41 6.47 2.89
N TRP A 158 0.63 5.60 3.88
CA TRP A 158 -0.15 4.39 4.08
C TRP A 158 -1.19 4.61 5.18
N ILE A 159 -2.44 4.24 4.88
CA ILE A 159 -3.60 4.50 5.74
C ILE A 159 -4.50 3.25 5.78
N PRO A 160 -4.74 2.64 6.94
CA PRO A 160 -5.71 1.56 7.05
C PRO A 160 -7.14 2.13 7.09
N LEU A 161 -8.08 1.44 6.45
CA LEU A 161 -9.49 1.87 6.43
C LEU A 161 -10.28 1.38 7.65
N ALA A 162 -9.64 0.72 8.60
CA ALA A 162 -10.17 0.28 9.89
C ALA A 162 -9.00 0.04 10.85
N ASP A 163 -9.29 -0.36 12.09
CA ASP A 163 -8.25 -0.85 12.99
C ASP A 163 -7.51 -2.04 12.35
N CYS A 164 -6.18 -1.99 12.43
CA CYS A 164 -5.28 -2.96 11.85
C CYS A 164 -4.22 -3.36 12.88
N PRO A 165 -4.61 -4.20 13.87
CA PRO A 165 -3.65 -4.84 14.77
C PRO A 165 -2.57 -5.60 13.99
N ARG A 166 -1.42 -5.87 14.61
CA ARG A 166 -0.26 -6.52 13.97
C ARG A 166 -0.59 -7.82 13.25
N HIS A 167 -1.46 -8.65 13.84
CA HIS A 167 -1.87 -9.92 13.22
C HIS A 167 -2.76 -9.74 11.97
N CYS A 168 -3.33 -8.56 11.73
CA CYS A 168 -4.11 -8.24 10.52
C CYS A 168 -3.24 -7.79 9.33
N GLY A 169 -1.91 -7.76 9.50
CA GLY A 169 -0.99 -7.48 8.41
C GLY A 169 -0.77 -5.99 8.07
N PRO A 170 -0.44 -5.11 9.04
CA PRO A 170 -0.05 -3.73 8.76
C PRO A 170 1.32 -3.66 8.06
N LEU A 171 1.83 -2.45 7.82
CA LEU A 171 3.19 -2.28 7.30
C LEU A 171 4.25 -2.35 8.41
N ALA A 172 5.41 -2.87 8.03
CA ALA A 172 6.65 -2.77 8.79
C ALA A 172 7.68 -1.99 7.98
N ILE A 173 8.44 -1.13 8.67
CA ILE A 173 9.50 -0.30 8.10
C ILE A 173 10.84 -0.85 8.59
N LEU A 174 11.87 -0.76 7.74
CA LEU A 174 13.26 -0.95 8.14
C LEU A 174 13.90 0.44 8.33
N PRO A 175 14.03 0.95 9.57
CA PRO A 175 14.49 2.33 9.80
C PRO A 175 15.86 2.61 9.19
N GLY A 176 16.04 3.80 8.63
CA GLY A 176 17.31 4.24 8.05
C GLY A 176 17.68 3.64 6.69
N SER A 177 16.91 2.67 6.19
CA SER A 177 17.19 1.96 4.93
C SER A 177 17.08 2.84 3.67
N HIS A 178 16.40 3.99 3.76
CA HIS A 178 16.32 4.97 2.67
C HIS A 178 17.66 5.55 2.25
N ARG A 179 18.68 5.44 3.10
CA ARG A 179 20.05 5.89 2.82
C ARG A 179 20.89 4.88 2.04
N SER A 180 20.36 3.69 1.75
CA SER A 180 21.08 2.63 1.04
C SER A 180 20.98 2.74 -0.49
N GLY A 181 20.42 3.84 -1.00
CA GLY A 181 20.16 4.01 -2.43
C GLY A 181 19.13 3.01 -2.94
N VAL A 182 19.11 2.79 -4.26
CA VAL A 182 18.19 1.83 -4.89
C VAL A 182 18.76 0.42 -4.77
N LEU A 183 18.07 -0.47 -4.06
CA LEU A 183 18.54 -1.83 -3.76
C LEU A 183 18.25 -2.82 -4.90
N PRO A 184 19.17 -3.74 -5.25
CA PRO A 184 18.94 -4.79 -6.25
C PRO A 184 17.67 -5.60 -6.02
N LEU A 185 17.17 -6.25 -7.06
CA LEU A 185 15.95 -7.05 -6.98
C LEU A 185 16.22 -8.55 -7.11
N SER A 186 15.38 -9.34 -6.44
CA SER A 186 15.18 -10.75 -6.72
C SER A 186 13.68 -11.04 -6.89
N PHE A 187 13.35 -12.22 -7.40
CA PHE A 187 11.96 -12.63 -7.58
C PHE A 187 11.25 -12.86 -6.24
N HIS A 188 9.95 -12.57 -6.21
CA HIS A 188 9.03 -12.91 -5.12
C HIS A 188 7.60 -12.91 -5.66
N LEU A 189 6.70 -13.81 -5.23
CA LEU A 189 5.31 -13.90 -5.74
C LEU A 189 4.38 -12.73 -5.39
N GLY A 190 4.82 -11.83 -4.50
CA GLY A 190 4.05 -10.65 -4.07
C GLY A 190 3.93 -9.57 -5.16
N PRO A 191 3.28 -8.44 -4.85
CA PRO A 191 3.11 -7.31 -5.77
C PRO A 191 4.34 -6.97 -6.59
N GLY A 192 4.18 -6.92 -7.91
CA GLY A 192 5.25 -6.61 -8.87
C GLY A 192 6.22 -7.76 -9.17
N ASN A 193 5.99 -8.97 -8.62
CA ASN A 193 6.82 -10.17 -8.80
C ASN A 193 8.29 -9.99 -8.40
N ARG A 194 8.54 -9.14 -7.39
CA ARG A 194 9.89 -8.70 -7.01
C ARG A 194 10.00 -8.33 -5.54
N GLN A 195 11.20 -8.46 -5.01
CA GLN A 195 11.59 -7.98 -3.68
C GLN A 195 12.97 -7.33 -3.74
N ALA A 196 13.25 -6.43 -2.80
CA ALA A 196 14.58 -5.87 -2.60
C ALA A 196 15.52 -6.89 -1.94
N VAL A 197 16.72 -7.01 -2.47
CA VAL A 197 17.82 -7.75 -1.86
C VAL A 197 18.48 -6.85 -0.82
N LEU A 198 18.30 -7.19 0.47
CA LEU A 198 18.84 -6.38 1.56
C LEU A 198 20.36 -6.58 1.67
N PRO A 199 21.15 -5.50 1.76
CA PRO A 199 22.58 -5.60 2.05
C PRO A 199 22.80 -6.11 3.48
N GLU A 200 23.97 -6.71 3.72
CA GLU A 200 24.36 -7.25 5.04
C GLU A 200 24.24 -6.21 6.16
N SER A 201 24.57 -4.94 5.87
CA SER A 201 24.44 -3.84 6.83
C SER A 201 23.02 -3.60 7.34
N LEU A 202 21.99 -4.04 6.59
CA LEU A 202 20.59 -3.92 6.98
C LEU A 202 20.00 -5.22 7.55
N MET A 203 20.69 -6.36 7.42
CA MET A 203 20.15 -7.67 7.85
C MET A 203 19.92 -7.76 9.37
N HIS A 204 20.70 -7.03 10.15
CA HIS A 204 20.59 -6.98 11.61
C HIS A 204 19.80 -5.77 12.13
N THR A 205 19.24 -4.97 11.22
CA THR A 205 18.40 -3.83 11.61
C THR A 205 17.03 -4.34 12.05
N ALA A 206 16.60 -3.95 13.25
CA ALA A 206 15.28 -4.30 13.74
C ALA A 206 14.19 -3.58 12.93
N TRP A 207 13.17 -4.31 12.53
CA TRP A 207 12.00 -3.75 11.86
C TRP A 207 11.12 -3.03 12.89
N VAL A 208 10.48 -1.94 12.48
CA VAL A 208 9.46 -1.26 13.29
C VAL A 208 8.07 -1.48 12.71
N THR A 209 7.10 -1.73 13.57
CA THR A 209 5.68 -1.83 13.22
C THR A 209 4.84 -1.44 14.42
N GLU A 210 3.52 -1.41 14.27
CA GLU A 210 2.62 -0.99 15.34
C GLU A 210 1.25 -1.67 15.21
N ASP A 211 0.45 -1.67 16.29
CA ASP A 211 -0.99 -1.93 16.19
C ASP A 211 -1.69 -0.65 15.71
N PHE A 212 -2.00 -0.59 14.42
CA PHE A 212 -2.61 0.58 13.79
C PHE A 212 -4.10 0.67 14.11
N ARG A 213 -4.62 1.88 14.15
CA ARG A 213 -6.03 2.22 14.31
C ARG A 213 -6.53 3.02 13.12
N ALA A 214 -7.85 3.01 12.90
CA ALA A 214 -8.45 3.93 11.94
C ALA A 214 -8.12 5.38 12.35
N GLY A 215 -7.56 6.16 11.43
CA GLY A 215 -7.12 7.53 11.68
C GLY A 215 -5.59 7.67 11.69
N ASP A 216 -4.88 6.57 11.89
CA ASP A 216 -3.42 6.56 11.85
C ASP A 216 -2.88 6.71 10.43
N VAL A 217 -1.72 7.34 10.31
CA VAL A 217 -1.02 7.55 9.04
C VAL A 217 0.47 7.24 9.20
N LEU A 218 0.99 6.39 8.31
CA LEU A 218 2.42 6.11 8.20
C LEU A 218 2.97 6.78 6.93
N LEU A 219 3.98 7.63 7.10
CA LEU A 219 4.70 8.27 6.01
C LEU A 219 6.10 7.70 5.85
N PHE A 220 6.56 7.51 4.61
CA PHE A 220 7.94 7.12 4.33
C PHE A 220 8.39 7.54 2.93
N PRO A 221 9.68 7.91 2.72
CA PRO A 221 10.21 8.23 1.40
C PRO A 221 10.26 7.01 0.48
N ALA A 222 10.34 7.27 -0.83
CA ALA A 222 10.29 6.23 -1.85
C ALA A 222 11.44 5.20 -1.76
N LEU A 223 12.56 5.56 -1.12
CA LEU A 223 13.70 4.65 -0.90
C LEU A 223 13.62 3.87 0.40
N THR A 224 12.65 4.11 1.27
CA THR A 224 12.51 3.33 2.51
C THR A 224 12.10 1.90 2.20
N VAL A 225 12.89 0.94 2.70
CA VAL A 225 12.55 -0.46 2.66
C VAL A 225 11.39 -0.71 3.62
N HIS A 226 10.31 -1.23 3.06
CA HIS A 226 9.11 -1.58 3.80
C HIS A 226 8.50 -2.87 3.28
N ARG A 227 7.69 -3.52 4.11
CA ARG A 227 6.94 -4.73 3.77
C ARG A 227 5.59 -4.74 4.46
N ALA A 228 4.65 -5.55 3.96
CA ALA A 228 3.47 -5.88 4.73
C ALA A 228 3.77 -7.07 5.66
N LEU A 229 3.19 -7.05 6.85
CA LEU A 229 3.06 -8.27 7.65
C LEU A 229 1.97 -9.16 7.01
N PRO A 230 2.08 -10.51 7.12
CA PRO A 230 1.02 -11.40 6.67
C PRO A 230 -0.29 -11.12 7.42
N ASN A 231 -1.42 -11.16 6.70
CA ASN A 231 -2.72 -11.13 7.35
C ASN A 231 -3.06 -12.51 7.92
N GLN A 232 -2.92 -12.66 9.23
CA GLN A 232 -3.17 -13.88 10.00
C GLN A 232 -4.58 -13.92 10.62
N HIS A 233 -5.41 -12.90 10.40
CA HIS A 233 -6.80 -12.95 10.85
C HIS A 233 -7.54 -14.11 10.16
N PRO A 234 -8.42 -14.88 10.82
CA PRO A 234 -9.04 -16.07 10.24
C PRO A 234 -9.91 -15.80 9.00
N THR A 235 -10.66 -14.69 8.96
CA THR A 235 -11.63 -14.43 7.88
C THR A 235 -11.59 -13.03 7.28
N ARG A 236 -11.08 -12.01 7.98
CA ARG A 236 -11.21 -10.60 7.57
C ARG A 236 -10.10 -10.18 6.63
N MET A 237 -10.49 -9.45 5.60
CA MET A 237 -9.55 -8.77 4.71
C MET A 237 -9.00 -7.50 5.37
N ARG A 238 -7.71 -7.20 5.15
CA ARG A 238 -7.14 -5.88 5.44
C ARG A 238 -7.33 -4.98 4.22
N LEU A 239 -7.98 -3.85 4.45
CA LEU A 239 -8.25 -2.82 3.46
C LEU A 239 -7.47 -1.56 3.84
N SER A 240 -6.59 -1.11 2.94
CA SER A 240 -5.77 0.09 3.15
C SER A 240 -5.54 0.80 1.83
N VAL A 241 -5.10 2.05 1.92
CA VAL A 241 -4.73 2.86 0.76
C VAL A 241 -3.27 3.31 0.87
N ASP A 242 -2.64 3.51 -0.27
CA ASP A 242 -1.32 4.11 -0.40
C ASP A 242 -1.40 5.29 -1.39
N PHE A 243 -1.10 6.50 -0.92
CA PHE A 243 -0.99 7.70 -1.76
C PHE A 243 0.44 8.21 -1.77
N ARG A 244 0.92 8.74 -2.89
CA ARG A 244 2.27 9.30 -2.99
C ARG A 244 2.18 10.80 -3.20
N TYR A 245 3.08 11.55 -2.56
CA TYR A 245 3.16 12.99 -2.62
C TYR A 245 4.56 13.39 -3.00
N GLN A 246 4.69 14.44 -3.82
CA GLN A 246 5.99 15.00 -4.15
C GLN A 246 6.04 16.51 -3.86
N PRO A 247 7.24 17.08 -3.69
CA PRO A 247 7.42 18.52 -3.74
C PRO A 247 7.10 19.08 -5.14
N ALA A 248 6.68 20.34 -5.18
CA ALA A 248 6.54 21.07 -6.44
C ALA A 248 7.89 21.23 -7.17
N GLY A 249 7.86 21.25 -8.49
CA GLY A 249 9.01 21.42 -9.40
C GLY A 249 9.89 20.18 -9.57
N GLU A 250 9.70 19.14 -8.76
CA GLU A 250 10.48 17.91 -8.81
C GLU A 250 10.03 16.97 -9.94
N PRO A 251 10.93 16.14 -10.48
CA PRO A 251 10.63 15.25 -11.60
C PRO A 251 9.75 14.06 -11.20
N LEU A 252 8.93 13.60 -12.15
CA LEU A 252 8.18 12.35 -12.09
C LEU A 252 8.13 11.67 -13.46
N THR A 253 7.87 10.37 -13.48
CA THR A 253 7.59 9.64 -14.71
C THR A 253 6.11 9.68 -15.06
N GLU A 254 5.77 9.66 -16.35
CA GLU A 254 4.38 9.79 -16.83
C GLU A 254 3.44 8.73 -16.21
N GLN A 255 3.96 7.55 -15.88
CA GLN A 255 3.19 6.49 -15.22
C GLN A 255 2.53 6.94 -13.91
N CYS A 256 3.18 7.81 -13.14
CA CYS A 256 2.63 8.38 -11.89
C CYS A 256 1.38 9.24 -12.12
N LEU A 257 1.15 9.69 -13.36
CA LEU A 257 -0.02 10.49 -13.75
C LEU A 257 -1.16 9.64 -14.33
N ARG A 258 -0.95 8.33 -14.49
CA ARG A 258 -1.97 7.41 -15.03
C ARG A 258 -2.71 6.70 -13.90
N PRO A 259 -3.95 6.23 -14.12
CA PRO A 259 -4.62 5.38 -13.15
C PRO A 259 -3.79 4.13 -12.84
N HIS A 260 -3.94 3.59 -11.62
CA HIS A 260 -3.25 2.37 -11.22
C HIS A 260 -3.49 1.24 -12.24
N PHE A 261 -2.41 0.62 -12.73
CA PHE A 261 -2.37 -0.36 -13.84
C PHE A 261 -2.86 0.14 -15.21
N ALA A 262 -3.21 1.42 -15.36
CA ALA A 262 -3.70 2.04 -16.60
C ALA A 262 -4.83 1.25 -17.30
N ARG A 263 -5.68 0.57 -16.49
CA ARG A 263 -6.78 -0.27 -17.00
C ARG A 263 -8.00 0.51 -17.47
N GLN A 264 -8.13 1.75 -17.00
CA GLN A 264 -9.20 2.67 -17.34
C GLN A 264 -8.60 4.04 -17.63
N SER A 265 -9.31 4.83 -18.43
CA SER A 265 -8.98 6.24 -18.64
C SER A 265 -9.41 7.09 -17.43
N TRP A 266 -8.89 8.31 -17.31
CA TRP A 266 -9.36 9.25 -16.29
C TRP A 266 -10.82 9.66 -16.55
N GLU A 267 -11.20 9.82 -17.81
CA GLU A 267 -12.56 10.12 -18.24
C GLU A 267 -13.55 9.04 -17.76
N ASP A 268 -13.16 7.75 -17.85
CA ASP A 268 -13.99 6.64 -17.37
C ASP A 268 -14.10 6.62 -15.85
N ILE A 269 -13.02 6.90 -15.14
CA ILE A 269 -13.00 7.00 -13.67
C ILE A 269 -13.92 8.13 -13.19
N TYR A 270 -13.88 9.28 -13.86
CA TYR A 270 -14.63 10.48 -13.46
C TYR A 270 -16.11 10.46 -13.85
N ARG A 271 -16.54 9.53 -14.72
CA ARG A 271 -17.89 9.48 -15.28
C ARG A 271 -19.01 9.52 -14.23
N GLY A 272 -18.78 8.93 -13.06
CA GLY A 272 -19.75 8.86 -11.95
C GLY A 272 -19.54 9.89 -10.83
N TRP A 273 -18.55 10.78 -10.94
CA TRP A 273 -18.22 11.74 -9.89
C TRP A 273 -19.24 12.88 -9.84
N LYS A 274 -19.49 13.38 -8.63
CA LYS A 274 -20.39 14.50 -8.37
C LYS A 274 -19.69 15.85 -8.50
N SER A 275 -18.39 15.88 -8.21
CA SER A 275 -17.55 17.08 -8.27
C SER A 275 -16.49 16.95 -9.36
N THR A 276 -16.23 18.04 -10.06
CA THR A 276 -15.10 18.17 -10.99
C THR A 276 -13.85 18.73 -10.30
N ARG A 277 -13.94 19.13 -9.03
CA ARG A 277 -12.88 19.90 -8.32
C ARG A 277 -11.52 19.20 -8.31
N LEU A 278 -11.50 17.87 -8.27
CA LEU A 278 -10.28 17.06 -8.23
C LEU A 278 -9.99 16.35 -9.55
N GLN A 279 -10.75 16.63 -10.61
CA GLN A 279 -10.46 16.04 -11.92
C GLN A 279 -9.25 16.78 -12.52
N TYR A 280 -8.25 16.02 -12.96
CA TYR A 280 -7.05 16.55 -13.62
C TYR A 280 -6.27 17.62 -12.83
N TYR A 281 -6.45 17.73 -11.50
CA TYR A 281 -5.82 18.77 -10.67
C TYR A 281 -4.30 18.84 -10.77
N TRP A 282 -3.66 17.73 -11.17
CA TRP A 282 -2.21 17.64 -11.34
C TRP A 282 -1.73 18.42 -12.55
N GLN A 283 -2.56 18.63 -13.59
CA GLN A 283 -2.17 19.37 -14.80
C GLN A 283 -1.79 20.84 -14.50
N GLU A 284 -2.28 21.38 -13.38
CA GLU A 284 -1.98 22.73 -12.90
C GLU A 284 -0.79 22.77 -11.92
N ARG A 285 -0.12 21.63 -11.68
CA ARG A 285 1.00 21.52 -10.73
C ARG A 285 2.33 21.66 -11.43
N ASP A 286 3.30 22.18 -10.69
CA ASP A 286 4.67 22.32 -11.15
C ASP A 286 5.42 20.99 -10.98
N TYR A 287 5.89 20.42 -12.08
CA TYR A 287 6.77 19.25 -12.13
C TYR A 287 7.40 19.14 -13.53
N SER A 288 8.44 18.32 -13.65
CA SER A 288 9.02 17.94 -14.94
C SER A 288 8.80 16.44 -15.21
N LEU A 289 8.54 16.10 -16.46
CA LEU A 289 8.49 14.70 -16.88
C LEU A 289 9.90 14.20 -17.20
N VAL A 290 10.24 13.04 -16.64
CA VAL A 290 11.48 12.33 -16.96
C VAL A 290 11.14 10.97 -17.59
N PRO A 291 12.03 10.43 -18.46
CA PRO A 291 11.82 9.12 -19.05
C PRO A 291 11.83 8.03 -17.97
N TRP A 292 11.06 6.99 -18.20
CA TRP A 292 11.07 5.78 -17.39
C TRP A 292 12.34 4.96 -17.65
N ASP A 293 12.99 4.51 -16.60
CA ASP A 293 14.15 3.63 -16.65
C ASP A 293 13.72 2.18 -16.34
N GLU A 294 13.57 1.37 -17.39
CA GLU A 294 13.21 -0.05 -17.26
C GLU A 294 14.32 -0.90 -16.61
N SER A 295 15.57 -0.43 -16.62
CA SER A 295 16.67 -1.17 -15.99
C SER A 295 16.49 -1.29 -14.47
N LEU A 296 15.70 -0.38 -13.87
CA LEU A 296 15.29 -0.44 -12.47
C LEU A 296 14.26 -1.53 -12.17
N HIS A 297 13.90 -2.39 -13.12
CA HIS A 297 13.09 -3.59 -12.87
C HIS A 297 13.79 -4.89 -13.27
N ALA A 298 15.06 -4.83 -13.66
CA ALA A 298 15.81 -6.02 -14.04
C ALA A 298 15.87 -7.04 -12.88
N LEU A 299 15.55 -8.29 -13.21
CA LEU A 299 15.69 -9.46 -12.35
C LEU A 299 16.84 -10.35 -12.85
N PRO A 300 17.39 -11.23 -11.99
CA PRO A 300 18.35 -12.26 -12.42
C PRO A 300 17.80 -13.12 -13.57
N ALA A 301 18.64 -13.52 -14.52
CA ALA A 301 18.19 -14.18 -15.76
C ALA A 301 17.44 -15.51 -15.53
N ASP A 302 17.73 -16.21 -14.44
CA ASP A 302 17.19 -17.50 -14.03
C ASP A 302 15.88 -17.41 -13.21
N HIS A 303 15.34 -16.21 -13.01
CA HIS A 303 14.14 -16.02 -12.19
C HIS A 303 12.88 -16.72 -12.72
N TRP A 304 12.80 -17.02 -14.03
CA TRP A 304 11.62 -17.62 -14.64
C TRP A 304 11.32 -19.03 -14.11
N ASP A 305 12.34 -19.86 -13.93
CA ASP A 305 12.19 -21.22 -13.41
C ASP A 305 11.75 -21.20 -11.94
N GLN A 306 12.26 -20.23 -11.17
CA GLN A 306 11.83 -19.98 -9.81
C GLN A 306 10.35 -19.54 -9.79
N ALA A 307 9.99 -18.59 -10.65
CA ALA A 307 8.63 -18.04 -10.73
C ALA A 307 7.58 -19.12 -11.03
N LEU A 308 7.82 -19.93 -12.06
CA LEU A 308 6.91 -21.03 -12.44
C LEU A 308 6.73 -22.04 -11.31
N ARG A 309 7.82 -22.41 -10.63
CA ARG A 309 7.80 -23.38 -9.52
C ARG A 309 7.02 -22.84 -8.33
N GLU A 310 7.33 -21.62 -7.90
CA GLU A 310 6.67 -20.99 -6.76
C GLU A 310 5.19 -20.78 -7.03
N ASP A 311 4.81 -20.37 -8.24
CA ASP A 311 3.42 -20.18 -8.63
C ASP A 311 2.61 -21.48 -8.55
N MET A 312 3.16 -22.59 -9.06
CA MET A 312 2.53 -23.90 -8.97
C MET A 312 2.33 -24.37 -7.52
N ILE A 313 3.31 -24.12 -6.65
CA ILE A 313 3.24 -24.45 -5.22
C ILE A 313 2.16 -23.59 -4.55
N TYR A 314 2.16 -22.28 -4.85
CA TYR A 314 1.20 -21.32 -4.34
C TYR A 314 -0.23 -21.73 -4.69
N GLU A 315 -0.53 -21.99 -5.97
CA GLU A 315 -1.89 -22.35 -6.40
C GLU A 315 -2.40 -23.64 -5.72
N ARG A 316 -1.55 -24.66 -5.60
CA ARG A 316 -1.90 -25.89 -4.86
C ARG A 316 -2.16 -25.62 -3.38
N THR A 317 -1.33 -24.80 -2.76
CA THR A 317 -1.38 -24.50 -1.32
C THR A 317 -2.59 -23.61 -0.98
N ARG A 318 -2.88 -22.61 -1.81
CA ARG A 318 -4.04 -21.72 -1.73
C ARG A 318 -5.35 -22.51 -1.81
N GLN A 319 -5.47 -23.41 -2.79
CA GLN A 319 -6.64 -24.28 -2.96
C GLN A 319 -6.84 -25.22 -1.76
N ARG A 320 -5.74 -25.82 -1.26
CA ARG A 320 -5.79 -26.71 -0.10
C ARG A 320 -6.29 -25.98 1.14
N ARG A 321 -5.74 -24.80 1.45
CA ARG A 321 -6.12 -23.99 2.62
C ARG A 321 -7.57 -23.53 2.57
N PHE A 322 -8.02 -23.10 1.39
CA PHE A 322 -9.43 -22.72 1.22
C PHE A 322 -10.39 -23.90 1.42
N ARG A 323 -10.05 -25.10 0.91
CA ARG A 323 -10.87 -26.30 1.11
C ARG A 323 -10.92 -26.75 2.57
N SER A 324 -9.79 -26.70 3.30
CA SER A 324 -9.78 -27.09 4.71
C SER A 324 -10.63 -26.17 5.58
N ARG A 325 -10.69 -24.86 5.25
CA ARG A 325 -11.51 -23.89 5.99
C ARG A 325 -13.02 -24.07 5.76
N ASN A 326 -13.39 -24.56 4.58
CA ASN A 326 -14.80 -24.72 4.18
C ASN A 326 -15.31 -26.17 4.35
N ARG A 327 -14.56 -27.05 5.04
CA ARG A 327 -15.08 -28.36 5.42
C ARG A 327 -16.13 -28.17 6.53
N PRO A 328 -17.35 -28.70 6.38
CA PRO A 328 -18.30 -28.73 7.49
C PRO A 328 -17.74 -29.61 8.62
N ASP A 329 -17.94 -29.22 9.88
CA ASP A 329 -17.58 -29.96 11.11
C ASP A 329 -18.37 -31.27 11.30
N HIS A 330 -18.71 -31.97 10.23
CA HIS A 330 -19.47 -33.21 10.26
C HIS A 330 -18.66 -34.34 9.62
N GLU A 331 -17.71 -34.86 10.40
CA GLU A 331 -17.15 -36.21 10.29
C GLU A 331 -16.36 -36.49 11.58
N ASP A 332 -17.10 -36.77 12.66
CA ASP A 332 -16.65 -37.55 13.83
C ASP A 332 -17.79 -38.48 14.28
#